data_AF-A0A2M8U6M5-F1
#
_entry.id   AF-A0A2M8U6M5-F1
#
_cell.length_a   1.000
_cell.length_b   1.000
_cell.length_c   1.000
_cell.angle_alpha   90.00
_cell.angle_beta   90.00
_cell.angle_gamma   90.00
#
_symmetry.space_group_name_H-M   'P 1'
#
loop_
_entity.id
_entity.type
_entity.pdbx_description
1 polymer ?
#
loop_
_entity_poly.entity_id
_entity_poly.type
_entity_poly.pdbx_seq_one_letter_code
_entity_poly.pdbx_strand_id
1 'polypeptide(L)'
;MPSSLTLSRRFLLAALAGLALFAANPVQAATADQFIREVGTETLKALGDRSLTTEKREGLVRNLLTNHLDMDAVGRFCLGRYSRNITPEQKKEYDALFEDYLTKVYAQLLSQYNGETLDVRDGTKAAGSET
;
A
#
# COMPACT_ATOMS: atom_id res chain seq x y z
N MET A 1 14.50 -63.38 13.82
CA MET A 1 13.48 -62.81 12.91
C MET A 1 13.31 -61.34 13.26
N PRO A 2 13.67 -60.36 12.42
CA PRO A 2 13.18 -59.00 12.61
C PRO A 2 11.92 -58.81 11.77
N SER A 3 10.84 -58.47 12.45
CA SER A 3 9.50 -58.22 11.91
C SER A 3 9.51 -56.96 11.03
N SER A 4 8.92 -57.05 9.83
CA SER A 4 8.71 -55.91 8.95
C SER A 4 7.70 -54.94 9.56
N LEU A 5 8.13 -53.71 9.83
CA LEU A 5 7.24 -52.61 10.23
C LEU A 5 6.36 -52.21 9.03
N THR A 6 5.11 -52.65 9.03
CA THR A 6 4.08 -52.12 8.12
C THR A 6 3.67 -50.72 8.59
N LEU A 7 4.41 -49.71 8.14
CA LEU A 7 4.12 -48.31 8.43
C LEU A 7 2.79 -47.93 7.78
N SER A 8 1.75 -47.81 8.61
CA SER A 8 0.38 -47.51 8.19
C SER A 8 0.31 -46.18 7.43
N ARG A 9 -0.31 -46.20 6.24
CA ARG A 9 -0.58 -45.01 5.40
C ARG A 9 -1.24 -43.85 6.18
N ARG A 10 -1.98 -44.16 7.25
CA ARG A 10 -2.62 -43.16 8.12
C ARG A 10 -1.61 -42.40 8.98
N PHE A 11 -0.55 -43.07 9.42
CA PHE A 11 0.56 -42.42 10.12
C PHE A 11 1.39 -41.53 9.18
N LEU A 12 1.53 -41.93 7.91
CA LEU A 12 2.26 -41.15 6.92
C LEU A 12 1.52 -39.86 6.52
N LEU A 13 0.19 -39.92 6.41
CA LEU A 13 -0.65 -38.73 6.17
C LEU A 13 -0.74 -37.79 7.39
N ALA A 14 -0.81 -38.35 8.61
CA ALA A 14 -0.80 -37.55 9.83
C ALA A 14 0.54 -36.84 10.05
N ALA A 15 1.66 -37.49 9.73
CA ALA A 15 2.99 -36.87 9.79
C ALA A 15 3.17 -35.75 8.75
N LEU A 16 2.60 -35.91 7.54
CA LEU A 16 2.65 -34.88 6.51
C LEU A 16 1.80 -33.64 6.87
N ALA A 17 0.62 -33.85 7.46
CA ALA A 17 -0.26 -32.77 7.92
C ALA A 17 0.34 -32.03 9.14
N GLY A 18 1.04 -32.74 10.03
CA GLY A 18 1.78 -32.13 11.13
C GLY A 18 2.92 -31.23 10.66
N LEU A 19 3.64 -31.62 9.60
CA LEU A 19 4.75 -30.82 9.05
C LEU A 19 4.28 -29.51 8.38
N ALA A 20 3.07 -29.50 7.81
CA ALA A 20 2.50 -28.32 7.17
C ALA A 20 2.13 -27.21 8.18
N LEU A 21 1.78 -27.57 9.42
CA LEU A 21 1.45 -26.61 10.48
C LEU A 21 2.69 -25.89 11.06
N PHE A 22 3.87 -26.50 10.99
CA PHE A 22 5.12 -25.88 11.45
C PHE A 22 5.82 -25.03 10.38
N ALA A 23 5.34 -25.07 9.12
CA ALA A 23 5.89 -24.25 8.03
C ALA A 23 5.20 -22.89 7.87
N ALA A 24 4.18 -22.59 8.67
CA ALA A 24 3.51 -21.30 8.67
C ALA A 24 4.35 -20.28 9.43
N ASN A 25 5.28 -19.62 8.74
CA ASN A 25 5.89 -18.40 9.27
C ASN A 25 4.80 -17.34 9.40
N PRO A 26 4.66 -16.66 10.55
CA PRO A 26 3.75 -15.52 10.63
C PRO A 26 4.24 -14.46 9.64
N VAL A 27 3.42 -14.19 8.61
CA VAL A 27 3.59 -13.00 7.77
C VAL A 27 3.31 -11.81 8.67
N GLN A 28 4.36 -11.13 9.10
CA GLN A 28 4.24 -9.88 9.80
C GLN A 28 3.94 -8.79 8.78
N ALA A 29 2.83 -8.09 8.95
CA ALA A 29 2.50 -6.95 8.12
C ALA A 29 3.59 -5.87 8.23
N ALA A 30 3.90 -5.21 7.13
CA ALA A 30 4.84 -4.09 7.12
C ALA A 30 4.40 -3.02 8.13
N THR A 31 5.36 -2.46 8.85
CA THR A 31 5.10 -1.33 9.76
C THR A 31 4.81 -0.07 8.96
N ALA A 32 4.13 0.90 9.56
CA ALA A 32 3.78 2.15 8.88
C ALA A 32 5.03 2.93 8.40
N ASP A 33 6.10 2.90 9.20
CA ASP A 33 7.37 3.53 8.82
C ASP A 33 8.05 2.80 7.65
N GLN A 34 7.99 1.47 7.61
CA GLN A 34 8.49 0.69 6.48
C GLN A 34 7.70 1.01 5.20
N PHE A 35 6.37 1.08 5.30
CA PHE A 35 5.51 1.48 4.19
C PHE A 35 5.86 2.87 3.64
N ILE A 36 6.02 3.87 4.52
CA ILE A 36 6.39 5.25 4.12
C ILE A 36 7.77 5.26 3.45
N ARG A 37 8.75 4.52 3.98
CA ARG A 37 10.09 4.40 3.39
C ARG A 37 10.03 3.82 1.98
N GLU A 38 9.30 2.72 1.80
CA GLU A 38 9.19 2.02 0.52
C GLU A 38 8.51 2.89 -0.54
N VAL A 39 7.28 3.36 -0.26
CA VAL A 39 6.51 4.19 -1.19
C VAL A 39 7.25 5.50 -1.48
N GLY A 40 7.80 6.16 -0.46
CA GLY A 40 8.52 7.41 -0.64
C GLY A 40 9.79 7.26 -1.49
N THR A 41 10.59 6.22 -1.24
CA THR A 41 11.83 5.99 -2.00
C THR A 41 11.52 5.65 -3.47
N GLU A 42 10.53 4.79 -3.71
CA GLU A 42 10.11 4.44 -5.07
C GLU A 42 9.60 5.67 -5.83
N THR A 43 8.75 6.46 -5.19
CA THR A 43 8.18 7.69 -5.74
C THR A 43 9.26 8.68 -6.13
N LEU A 44 10.19 8.97 -5.22
CA LEU A 44 11.25 9.95 -5.45
C LEU A 44 12.23 9.48 -6.52
N LYS A 45 12.51 8.18 -6.58
CA LYS A 45 13.35 7.59 -7.64
C LYS A 45 12.67 7.67 -9.00
N ALA A 46 11.38 7.33 -9.08
CA ALA A 46 10.63 7.36 -10.33
C ALA A 46 10.46 8.79 -10.85
N LEU A 47 10.15 9.74 -9.96
CA LEU A 47 9.85 11.12 -10.34
C LEU A 47 11.10 12.01 -10.46
N GLY A 48 12.22 11.64 -9.86
CA GLY A 48 13.51 12.32 -10.05
C GLY A 48 14.08 12.19 -11.47
N ASP A 49 13.52 11.31 -12.30
CA ASP A 49 13.92 11.19 -13.71
C ASP A 49 13.39 12.38 -14.53
N ARG A 50 14.35 13.23 -14.96
CA ARG A 50 14.09 14.42 -15.79
C ARG A 50 13.77 14.08 -17.25
N SER A 51 14.00 12.84 -17.68
CA SER A 51 13.66 12.39 -19.03
C SER A 51 12.17 12.05 -19.19
N LEU A 52 11.42 11.95 -18.09
CA LEU A 52 9.98 11.66 -18.12
C LEU A 52 9.19 12.81 -18.72
N THR A 53 8.32 12.48 -19.68
CA THR A 53 7.29 13.40 -20.16
C THR A 53 6.27 13.70 -19.06
N THR A 54 5.55 14.81 -19.20
CA THR A 54 4.49 15.20 -18.26
C THR A 54 3.44 14.11 -18.11
N GLU A 55 3.02 13.47 -19.20
CA GLU A 55 1.99 12.43 -19.19
C GLU A 55 2.44 11.18 -18.43
N LYS A 56 3.70 10.77 -18.61
CA LYS A 56 4.26 9.63 -17.86
C LYS A 56 4.37 9.96 -16.38
N ARG A 57 4.75 11.19 -16.05
CA ARG A 57 4.84 11.67 -14.67
C ARG A 57 3.48 11.67 -13.99
N GLU A 58 2.46 12.21 -14.64
CA GLU A 58 1.08 12.16 -14.16
C GLU A 58 0.59 10.71 -13.99
N GLY A 59 0.92 9.82 -14.92
CA GLY A 59 0.59 8.39 -14.79
C GLY A 59 1.21 7.73 -13.56
N LEU A 60 2.49 8.02 -13.28
CA LEU A 60 3.18 7.53 -12.08
C LEU A 60 2.55 8.08 -10.79
N VAL A 61 2.28 9.39 -10.75
CA VAL A 61 1.63 10.02 -9.60
C VAL A 61 0.22 9.45 -9.40
N ARG A 62 -0.56 9.28 -10.47
CA ARG A 62 -1.89 8.70 -10.39
C ARG A 62 -1.85 7.30 -9.79
N ASN A 63 -0.94 6.44 -10.26
CA ASN A 63 -0.78 5.09 -9.71
C ASN A 63 -0.37 5.09 -8.24
N LEU A 64 0.49 6.02 -7.83
CA LEU A 64 0.86 6.17 -6.43
C LEU A 64 -0.36 6.53 -5.58
N LEU A 65 -1.10 7.55 -6.01
CA LEU A 65 -2.26 8.03 -5.27
C LEU A 65 -3.33 6.95 -5.16
N THR A 66 -3.65 6.23 -6.24
CA THR A 66 -4.73 5.24 -6.24
C THR A 66 -4.37 3.92 -5.57
N ASN A 67 -3.09 3.52 -5.56
CA ASN A 67 -2.66 2.25 -4.95
C ASN A 67 -2.25 2.36 -3.48
N HIS A 68 -1.83 3.55 -3.04
CA HIS A 68 -1.25 3.73 -1.70
C HIS A 68 -2.02 4.68 -0.78
N LEU A 69 -3.03 5.40 -1.31
CA LEU A 69 -3.87 6.29 -0.50
C LEU A 69 -5.34 5.88 -0.61
N ASP A 70 -6.05 6.05 0.50
CA ASP A 70 -7.51 5.97 0.52
C ASP A 70 -8.10 7.28 -0.03
N MET A 71 -8.18 7.36 -1.36
CA MET A 71 -8.66 8.55 -2.07
C MET A 71 -10.10 8.91 -1.70
N ASP A 72 -10.93 7.92 -1.37
CA ASP A 72 -12.30 8.16 -0.93
C ASP A 72 -12.33 8.80 0.46
N ALA A 73 -11.56 8.25 1.42
CA ALA A 73 -11.47 8.83 2.75
C ALA A 73 -10.90 10.26 2.73
N VAL A 74 -9.83 10.49 1.98
CA VAL A 74 -9.22 11.82 1.83
C VAL A 74 -10.20 12.77 1.12
N GLY A 75 -10.84 12.33 0.05
CA GLY A 75 -11.83 13.12 -0.68
C GLY A 75 -13.00 13.53 0.22
N ARG A 76 -13.55 12.60 1.00
CA ARG A 76 -14.60 12.88 2.00
C ARG A 76 -14.13 13.81 3.11
N PHE A 77 -12.89 13.64 3.57
CA PHE A 77 -12.29 14.53 4.56
C PHE A 77 -12.23 15.98 4.03
N CYS A 78 -11.79 16.18 2.79
CA CYS A 78 -11.75 17.49 2.13
C CYS A 78 -13.15 18.10 1.93
N LEU A 79 -14.17 17.29 1.63
CA LEU A 79 -15.57 17.76 1.55
C LEU A 79 -16.13 18.22 2.91
N GLY A 80 -15.60 17.71 4.01
CA GLY A 80 -16.05 18.01 5.36
C GLY A 80 -17.56 17.77 5.53
N ARG A 81 -18.28 18.77 6.06
CA ARG A 81 -19.73 18.65 6.32
C ARG A 81 -20.56 18.37 5.08
N TYR A 82 -20.09 18.77 3.90
CA TYR A 82 -20.83 18.62 2.64
C TYR A 82 -20.88 17.17 2.16
N SER A 83 -19.97 16.31 2.65
CA SER A 83 -19.98 14.87 2.35
C SER A 83 -21.28 14.18 2.79
N ARG A 84 -22.05 14.77 3.72
CA ARG A 84 -23.31 14.18 4.23
C ARG A 84 -24.49 14.34 3.28
N ASN A 85 -24.45 15.34 2.40
CA ASN A 85 -25.59 15.76 1.58
C ASN A 85 -25.31 15.66 0.07
N ILE A 86 -24.14 15.18 -0.33
CA ILE A 86 -23.76 15.02 -1.73
C ILE A 86 -24.55 13.86 -2.36
N THR A 87 -25.06 14.04 -3.59
CA THR A 87 -25.72 12.94 -4.30
C THR A 87 -24.69 11.93 -4.82
N PRO A 88 -25.08 10.67 -5.14
CA PRO A 88 -24.17 9.70 -5.73
C PRO A 88 -23.49 10.19 -7.02
N GLU A 89 -24.22 10.92 -7.86
CA GLU A 89 -23.73 11.49 -9.13
C GLU A 89 -22.69 12.58 -8.86
N GLN A 90 -23.00 13.51 -7.95
CA GLN A 90 -22.08 14.57 -7.54
C GLN A 90 -20.82 13.98 -6.89
N LYS A 91 -20.97 12.93 -6.09
CA LYS A 91 -19.83 12.26 -5.45
C LYS A 91 -18.92 11.65 -6.51
N LYS A 92 -19.49 10.92 -7.47
CA LYS A 92 -18.72 10.31 -8.56
C LYS A 92 -17.97 11.36 -9.38
N GLU A 93 -18.62 12.48 -9.71
CA GLU A 93 -17.99 13.58 -10.43
C GLU A 93 -16.88 14.23 -9.60
N TYR A 94 -17.14 14.49 -8.32
CA TYR A 94 -16.16 15.02 -7.38
C TYR A 94 -14.94 14.10 -7.26
N ASP A 95 -15.13 12.81 -7.03
CA ASP A 95 -14.02 11.86 -6.85
C ASP A 95 -13.09 11.85 -8.08
N ALA A 96 -13.66 11.86 -9.29
CA ALA A 96 -12.90 11.89 -10.54
C ALA A 96 -12.11 13.19 -10.70
N LEU A 97 -12.75 14.35 -10.43
CA LEU A 97 -12.09 15.65 -10.49
C LEU A 97 -11.02 15.81 -9.41
N PHE A 98 -11.27 15.27 -8.22
CA PHE A 98 -10.36 15.31 -7.09
C PHE A 98 -9.08 14.51 -7.38
N GLU A 99 -9.21 13.30 -7.92
CA GLU A 99 -8.07 12.49 -8.35
C GLU A 99 -7.24 13.19 -9.45
N ASP A 100 -7.90 13.72 -10.48
CA ASP A 100 -7.23 14.41 -11.58
C ASP A 100 -6.51 15.68 -11.11
N TYR A 101 -7.15 16.46 -10.24
CA TYR A 101 -6.56 17.65 -9.63
C TYR A 101 -5.31 17.30 -8.82
N LEU A 102 -5.40 16.33 -7.90
CA LEU A 102 -4.25 15.93 -7.08
C LEU A 102 -3.11 15.38 -7.94
N THR A 103 -3.44 14.60 -8.97
CA THR A 103 -2.44 14.06 -9.91
C THR A 103 -1.63 15.20 -10.54
N LYS A 104 -2.31 16.22 -11.07
CA LYS A 104 -1.64 17.36 -11.72
C LYS A 104 -0.80 18.18 -10.75
N VAL A 105 -1.36 18.48 -9.57
CA VAL A 105 -0.65 19.27 -8.54
C VAL A 105 0.62 18.54 -8.08
N TYR A 106 0.53 17.25 -7.76
CA TYR A 106 1.69 16.51 -7.29
C TYR A 106 2.68 16.19 -8.40
N ALA A 107 2.24 15.96 -9.64
CA ALA A 107 3.16 15.82 -10.77
C ALA A 107 3.99 17.09 -11.00
N GLN A 108 3.37 18.27 -10.87
CA GLN A 108 4.07 19.55 -10.95
C GLN A 108 4.97 19.82 -9.75
N LEU A 109 4.58 19.41 -8.54
CA LEU A 109 5.43 19.57 -7.36
C LEU A 109 6.67 18.68 -7.46
N LEU A 110 6.47 17.43 -7.86
CA LEU A 110 7.54 16.42 -7.92
C LEU A 110 8.41 16.57 -9.17
N SER A 111 7.98 17.31 -10.21
CA SER A 111 8.86 17.69 -11.32
C SER A 111 9.94 18.70 -10.92
N GLN A 112 9.75 19.41 -9.80
CA GLN A 112 10.72 20.34 -9.24
C GLN A 112 11.73 19.66 -8.29
N TYR A 113 11.55 18.36 -8.02
CA TYR A 113 12.41 17.57 -7.17
C TYR A 113 13.80 17.40 -7.78
N ASN A 114 14.85 17.65 -7.00
CA ASN A 114 16.24 17.72 -7.48
C ASN A 114 17.19 16.77 -6.74
N GLY A 115 16.65 15.69 -6.16
CA GLY A 115 17.47 14.66 -5.50
C GLY A 115 17.67 14.91 -4.01
N GLU A 116 16.70 15.57 -3.37
CA GLU A 116 16.61 15.64 -1.92
C GLU A 116 16.59 14.21 -1.32
N THR A 117 16.80 14.08 -0.01
CA THR A 117 16.77 12.78 0.68
C THR A 117 15.55 12.69 1.58
N LEU A 118 14.88 11.55 1.57
CA LEU A 118 13.79 11.23 2.48
C LEU A 118 14.36 10.55 3.73
N ASP A 119 14.28 11.23 4.87
CA ASP A 119 14.56 10.65 6.19
C ASP A 119 13.24 10.30 6.88
N VAL A 120 13.00 9.01 7.11
CA VAL A 120 11.78 8.53 7.79
C VAL A 120 12.15 8.24 9.24
N ARG A 121 11.47 8.92 10.16
CA ARG A 121 11.63 8.68 11.61
C ARG A 121 10.73 7.53 12.04
N ASP A 122 11.15 6.83 13.10
CA ASP A 122 10.40 5.68 13.62
C ASP A 122 8.99 6.08 14.06
N GLY A 123 8.02 5.26 13.67
CA GLY A 123 6.63 5.44 14.07
C GLY A 123 6.41 5.01 15.52
N THR A 124 5.69 5.82 16.29
CA THR A 124 5.08 5.33 17.54
C THR A 124 4.09 4.22 17.21
N LYS A 125 4.04 3.15 18.01
CA LYS A 125 3.11 2.03 17.83
C LYS A 125 1.71 2.52 17.51
N ALA A 126 1.08 1.91 16.50
CA ALA A 126 -0.31 2.20 16.16
C ALA A 126 -1.19 1.95 17.40
N ALA A 127 -2.04 2.92 17.75
CA ALA A 127 -2.92 2.87 18.92
C ALA A 127 -4.00 1.75 18.87
N GLY A 128 -3.97 0.88 17.85
CA GLY A 128 -4.95 -0.18 17.64
C GLY A 128 -4.53 -1.58 18.08
N SER A 129 -3.41 -1.74 18.80
CA SER A 129 -2.94 -3.07 19.24
C SER A 129 -3.29 -3.42 20.70
N GLU A 130 -4.25 -2.75 21.32
CA GLU A 130 -4.77 -3.13 22.63
C GLU A 130 -6.14 -3.83 22.48
N THR A 131 -6.12 -5.12 22.16
CA THR A 131 -7.16 -6.09 22.53
C THR A 131 -6.53 -7.47 22.67
#